data_AF-A0AAV6AW93-F1
#
_entry.id   AF-A0AAV6AW93-F1
#
_cell.length_a   1.000
_cell.length_b   1.000
_cell.length_c   1.000
_cell.angle_alpha   90.00
_cell.angle_beta   90.00
_cell.angle_gamma   90.00
#
_symmetry.space_group_name_H-M   'P 1'
#
loop_
_entity.id
_entity.type
_entity.pdbx_description
1 polymer ?
#
loop_
_entity_poly.entity_id
_entity_poly.type
_entity_poly.pdbx_seq_one_letter_code
_entity_poly.pdbx_strand_id
1 'polypeptide(L)' 'MPDSTCQHLFPVRDYDLAATLTSGQAFRWSEHDGWWEAVVSGHWLRLRQVDEGILAETIQDRRSKV' A
#
# COMPACT_ATOMS: atom_id res chain seq x y z
N MET A 1 -2.62 -15.73 17.41
CA MET A 1 -3.72 -14.89 16.89
C MET A 1 -3.18 -14.31 15.59
N PRO A 2 -3.76 -14.57 14.40
CA PRO A 2 -3.26 -13.92 13.21
C PRO A 2 -3.47 -12.41 13.38
N ASP A 3 -2.37 -11.67 13.23
CA ASP A 3 -2.35 -10.21 13.29
C ASP A 3 -3.34 -9.66 12.25
N SER A 4 -4.37 -8.93 12.70
CA SER A 4 -5.44 -8.46 11.82
C SER A 4 -4.92 -7.40 10.85
N THR A 5 -4.64 -7.77 9.61
CA THR A 5 -4.45 -6.82 8.52
C THR A 5 -5.81 -6.28 8.08
N CYS A 6 -5.92 -4.96 7.93
CA CYS A 6 -7.08 -4.35 7.27
C CYS A 6 -6.77 -4.22 5.79
N GLN A 7 -7.65 -4.76 4.95
CA GLN A 7 -7.52 -4.73 3.51
C GLN A 7 -8.72 -3.99 2.90
N HIS A 8 -8.46 -3.19 1.89
CA HIS A 8 -9.50 -2.49 1.14
C HIS A 8 -9.16 -2.48 -0.34
N LEU A 9 -10.16 -2.81 -1.18
CA LEU A 9 -10.05 -2.69 -2.63
C LEU A 9 -10.67 -1.36 -3.05
N PHE A 10 -9.86 -0.50 -3.66
CA PHE A 10 -10.35 0.68 -4.35
C PHE A 10 -10.64 0.32 -5.80
N PRO A 11 -11.92 0.25 -6.22
CA PRO A 11 -12.26 -0.05 -7.61
C PRO A 11 -11.91 1.16 -8.48
N VAL A 12 -10.91 0.99 -9.35
CA VAL A 12 -10.48 2.01 -10.30
C VAL A 12 -10.35 1.37 -11.68
N ARG A 13 -10.61 2.14 -12.74
CA ARG A 13 -10.39 1.73 -14.13
C ARG A 13 -9.40 2.71 -14.76
N ASP A 14 -8.61 2.23 -15.72
CA ASP A 14 -7.65 3.03 -16.48
C ASP A 14 -6.64 3.80 -15.60
N TYR A 15 -6.25 3.21 -14.48
CA TYR A 15 -5.29 3.78 -13.55
C TYR A 15 -3.98 3.01 -13.62
N ASP A 16 -2.85 3.71 -13.66
CA ASP A 16 -1.52 3.09 -13.54
C ASP A 16 -0.92 3.51 -12.19
N LEU A 17 -0.85 2.54 -11.27
CA LEU A 17 -0.33 2.75 -9.94
C LEU A 17 1.16 3.11 -9.98
N ALA A 18 1.94 2.41 -10.80
CA ALA A 18 3.38 2.66 -10.90
C ALA A 18 3.67 4.04 -11.48
N ALA A 19 2.98 4.43 -12.56
CA ALA A 19 3.11 5.75 -13.14
C ALA A 19 2.73 6.85 -12.15
N THR A 20 1.68 6.64 -11.35
CA THR A 20 1.27 7.60 -10.32
C THR A 20 2.32 7.72 -9.21
N LEU A 21 2.81 6.60 -8.67
CA LEU A 21 3.73 6.63 -7.54
C LEU A 21 5.13 7.12 -7.92
N THR A 22 5.50 7.01 -9.20
CA THR A 22 6.81 7.46 -9.72
C THR A 22 6.78 8.81 -10.43
N SER A 23 5.61 9.41 -10.67
CA SER A 23 5.49 10.72 -11.34
C SER A 23 6.07 11.89 -10.53
N GLY A 24 6.39 11.68 -9.25
CA GLY A 24 6.84 12.70 -8.31
C GLY A 24 5.71 13.39 -7.55
N GLN A 25 4.44 13.02 -7.76
CA GLN A 25 3.32 13.52 -6.95
C GLN A 25 3.24 12.87 -5.56
N ALA A 26 3.84 11.68 -5.41
CA ALA A 26 3.87 10.91 -4.18
C ALA A 26 5.32 10.58 -3.81
N PHE A 27 5.61 10.57 -2.51
CA PHE A 27 6.95 10.29 -1.98
C PHE A 27 6.90 9.13 -1.00
N ARG A 28 8.07 8.53 -0.74
CA ARG A 28 8.27 7.45 0.26
C ARG A 28 7.54 6.13 -0.07
N TRP A 29 7.22 5.93 -1.35
CA TRP A 29 6.82 4.63 -1.88
C TRP A 29 8.05 3.88 -2.36
N SER A 30 8.11 2.59 -2.08
CA SER A 30 9.17 1.69 -2.57
C SER A 30 8.55 0.41 -3.09
N GLU A 31 8.98 -0.04 -4.25
CA GLU A 31 8.49 -1.27 -4.85
C GLU A 31 9.24 -2.48 -4.28
N HIS A 32 8.50 -3.49 -3.82
CA HIS A 32 9.00 -4.77 -3.34
C HIS A 32 8.04 -5.90 -3.75
N ASP A 33 8.51 -6.87 -4.53
CA ASP A 33 7.73 -8.04 -4.98
C ASP A 33 6.35 -7.70 -5.60
N GLY A 34 6.29 -6.61 -6.40
CA GLY A 34 5.07 -6.14 -7.04
C GLY A 34 4.08 -5.42 -6.11
N TRP A 35 4.51 -5.14 -4.87
CA TRP A 35 3.84 -4.26 -3.92
C TRP A 35 4.57 -2.94 -3.81
N TRP A 36 3.82 -1.87 -3.61
CA TRP A 36 4.32 -0.56 -3.27
C TRP A 36 4.13 -0.33 -1.79
N GLU A 37 5.21 -0.15 -1.05
CA GLU A 37 5.17 0.02 0.40
C GLU A 37 5.48 1.46 0.79
N ALA A 38 4.74 1.99 1.77
CA ALA A 38 4.96 3.32 2.33
C ALA A 38 4.41 3.44 3.76
N VAL A 39 4.85 4.47 4.47
CA VAL A 39 4.24 4.88 5.75
C VAL A 39 3.37 6.11 5.52
N VAL A 40 2.05 5.96 5.70
CA VAL A 40 1.07 7.06 5.60
C VAL A 40 0.39 7.25 6.94
N SER A 41 0.43 8.48 7.47
CA SER A 41 -0.17 8.84 8.77
C SER A 41 0.24 7.93 9.94
N GLY A 42 1.48 7.41 9.91
CA GLY A 42 2.02 6.53 10.96
C GLY A 42 1.70 5.05 10.80
N HIS A 43 1.01 4.65 9.74
CA HIS A 43 0.71 3.25 9.42
C HIS A 43 1.53 2.78 8.24
N TRP A 44 2.09 1.57 8.34
CA TRP A 44 2.69 0.89 7.21
C TRP A 44 1.58 0.38 6.29
N LEU A 45 1.68 0.71 5.02
CA LEU A 45 0.75 0.34 3.99
C LEU A 45 1.51 -0.30 2.84
N ARG A 46 0.87 -1.29 2.23
CA ARG A 46 1.26 -1.78 0.92
C ARG A 46 0.10 -1.66 -0.06
N LEU A 47 0.40 -1.23 -1.28
CA LEU A 47 -0.53 -1.13 -2.39
C LEU A 47 -0.10 -2.08 -3.49
N ARG A 48 -1.06 -2.73 -4.16
CA ARG A 48 -0.81 -3.46 -5.39
C ARG A 48 -1.94 -3.21 -6.36
N GLN A 49 -1.57 -3.05 -7.62
CA GLN A 49 -2.55 -3.02 -8.69
C GLN A 49 -2.97 -4.44 -9.04
N VAL A 50 -4.28 -4.67 -9.10
CA VAL A 50 -4.94 -5.92 -9.47
C VAL A 50 -5.96 -5.63 -10.56
N ASP A 51 -6.49 -6.66 -11.21
CA ASP A 51 -7.46 -6.49 -12.31
C ASP A 51 -8.71 -5.69 -11.92
N GLU A 52 -9.11 -5.78 -10.65
CA GLU A 52 -10.29 -5.11 -10.10
C GLU A 52 -10.01 -3.67 -9.60
N GLY A 53 -8.75 -3.22 -9.57
CA GLY A 53 -8.36 -1.89 -9.10
C GLY A 53 -7.08 -1.88 -8.27
N ILE A 54 -7.09 -1.15 -7.14
CA ILE A 54 -5.93 -1.05 -6.24
C ILE A 54 -6.27 -1.72 -4.92
N LEU A 55 -5.50 -2.74 -4.59
CA LEU A 55 -5.56 -3.43 -3.32
C LEU A 55 -4.66 -2.72 -2.31
N ALA A 56 -5.25 -2.22 -1.23
CA ALA A 56 -4.55 -1.56 -0.14
C ALA A 56 -4.60 -2.40 1.11
N GLU A 57 -3.45 -2.57 1.77
CA GLU A 57 -3.33 -3.36 2.99
C GLU A 57 -2.50 -2.60 4.02
N THR A 58 -3.02 -2.53 5.25
CA THR A 58 -2.25 -2.03 6.39
C THR A 58 -1.43 -3.17 6.97
N ILE A 59 -0.12 -3.02 6.98
CA ILE A 59 0.80 -3.86 7.74
C ILE A 59 0.78 -3.31 9.17
N GLN A 60 0.27 -4.08 10.13
CA GLN A 60 0.28 -3.63 11.51
C GLN A 60 1.72 -3.62 12.00
N ASP A 61 2.25 -2.41 12.25
CA ASP A 61 3.55 -2.19 12.86
C ASP A 61 3.53 -2.86 14.25
N ARG A 62 4.32 -3.92 14.43
CA ARG A 62 4.66 -4.44 15.76
C ARG A 62 5.51 -3.36 16.44
N ARG A 63 4.88 -2.28 16.92
CA ARG A 63 5.53 -1.45 17.93
C ARG A 63 5.73 -2.30 19.16
N SER A 64 6.93 -2.85 19.30
CA SER A 64 7.47 -3.27 20.58
C SER A 64 7.22 -2.13 21.56
N LYS A 65 6.37 -2.40 22.56
CA LYS A 65 6.31 -1.59 23.78
C LYS A 65 7.73 -1.50 24.31
N VAL A 66 8.32 -0.30 24.25
CA VAL A 66 9.43 0.09 25.12
C VAL A 66 8.82 0.72 26.35
#